data_AF-A0A9E7RVP4-F1
#
_entry.id   AF-A0A9E7RVP4-F1
#
_cell.length_a   1.000
_cell.length_b   1.000
_cell.length_c   1.000
_cell.angle_alpha   90.00
_cell.angle_beta   90.00
_cell.angle_gamma   90.00
#
_symmetry.space_group_name_H-M   'P 1'
#
loop_
_entity.id
_entity.type
_entity.pdbx_description
1 polymer ?
#
loop_
_entity_poly.entity_id
_entity_poly.type
_entity_poly.pdbx_seq_one_letter_code
_entity_poly.pdbx_strand_id
1 'polypeptide(L)'
;MEMNEDSIIQMKKSFRKLDERRLKLLDEPEIQELRDRVTRIREESVRNMDKLLRTARKTFTENGVEFHLAADADEACSLISGIVAGEDAVAKSKSNALSEI
;
A
#
# COMPACT_ATOMS: atom_id res chain seq x y z
N MET A 1 -22.51 11.52 -12.97
CA MET A 1 -23.27 10.33 -13.36
C MET A 1 -23.71 9.67 -12.06
N GLU A 2 -24.97 9.81 -11.68
CA GLU A 2 -25.49 9.28 -10.42
C GLU A 2 -25.65 7.76 -10.56
N MET A 3 -25.08 6.99 -9.62
CA MET A 3 -25.19 5.54 -9.67
C MET A 3 -26.63 5.13 -9.30
N ASN A 4 -27.29 4.39 -10.19
CA ASN A 4 -28.60 3.80 -9.95
C ASN A 4 -28.58 2.94 -8.67
N GLU A 5 -29.59 3.10 -7.82
CA GLU A 5 -29.78 2.39 -6.56
C GLU A 5 -29.74 0.86 -6.75
N ASP A 6 -30.30 0.35 -7.85
CA ASP A 6 -30.22 -1.07 -8.20
C ASP A 6 -28.78 -1.52 -8.44
N SER A 7 -27.95 -0.68 -9.07
CA SER A 7 -26.53 -0.97 -9.29
C SER A 7 -25.76 -1.03 -7.98
N ILE A 8 -26.08 -0.14 -7.02
CA ILE A 8 -25.49 -0.15 -5.68
C ILE A 8 -25.89 -1.43 -4.93
N ILE A 9 -27.15 -1.85 -5.01
CA ILE A 9 -27.65 -3.08 -4.38
C ILE A 9 -26.96 -4.32 -4.96
N GLN A 10 -26.82 -4.40 -6.28
CA GLN A 10 -26.13 -5.52 -6.93
C GLN A 10 -24.64 -5.54 -6.58
N MET A 11 -23.99 -4.38 -6.54
CA MET A 11 -22.59 -4.25 -6.12
C MET A 11 -22.39 -4.78 -4.70
N LYS A 12 -23.23 -4.39 -3.74
CA LYS A 12 -23.18 -4.88 -2.35
C LYS A 12 -23.35 -6.40 -2.26
N LYS A 13 -24.26 -6.98 -3.06
CA LYS A 13 -24.46 -8.44 -3.12
C LYS A 13 -23.22 -9.16 -3.67
N SER A 14 -22.60 -8.62 -4.72
CA SER A 14 -21.37 -9.16 -5.30
C SER A 14 -20.21 -9.12 -4.31
N PHE A 15 -20.01 -8.00 -3.60
CA PHE A 15 -18.98 -7.90 -2.56
C PHE A 15 -19.20 -8.90 -1.43
N ARG A 16 -20.44 -9.08 -0.97
CA ARG A 16 -20.76 -10.09 0.06
C ARG A 16 -20.38 -11.50 -0.40
N LYS A 17 -20.68 -11.88 -1.64
CA LYS A 17 -20.29 -13.19 -2.18
C LYS A 17 -18.78 -13.37 -2.28
N LEU A 18 -18.04 -12.31 -2.61
CA LEU A 18 -16.58 -12.33 -2.62
C LEU A 18 -16.02 -12.52 -1.21
N ASP A 19 -16.60 -11.82 -0.24
CA ASP A 19 -16.20 -11.92 1.17
C ASP A 19 -16.48 -13.31 1.76
N GLU A 20 -17.66 -13.88 1.50
CA GLU A 20 -18.00 -15.25 1.90
C GLU A 20 -17.03 -16.29 1.33
N ARG A 21 -16.58 -16.11 0.07
CA ARG A 21 -15.57 -16.98 -0.55
C ARG A 21 -14.20 -16.78 0.08
N ARG A 22 -13.80 -15.53 0.31
CA ARG A 22 -12.55 -15.19 0.99
C ARG A 22 -12.51 -15.87 2.37
N LEU A 23 -13.55 -15.73 3.18
CA LEU A 23 -13.62 -16.31 4.52
C LEU A 23 -13.44 -17.84 4.49
N LYS A 24 -14.06 -18.54 3.52
CA LYS A 24 -13.86 -19.99 3.36
C LYS A 24 -12.43 -20.37 3.00
N LEU A 25 -11.79 -19.58 2.14
CA LEU A 25 -10.39 -19.80 1.75
C LEU A 25 -9.42 -19.57 2.90
N LEU A 26 -9.74 -18.65 3.82
CA LEU A 26 -8.85 -18.35 4.95
C LEU A 26 -8.59 -19.60 5.80
N ASP A 27 -9.53 -20.53 5.93
CA ASP A 27 -9.34 -21.75 6.74
C ASP A 27 -8.50 -22.84 6.03
N GLU A 28 -8.13 -22.66 4.75
CA GLU A 28 -7.32 -23.63 4.03
C GLU A 28 -5.86 -23.63 4.53
N PRO A 29 -5.25 -24.81 4.78
CA PRO A 29 -3.88 -24.88 5.30
C PRO A 29 -2.84 -24.14 4.47
N GLU A 30 -2.97 -24.18 3.14
CA GLU A 30 -2.09 -23.46 2.21
C GLU A 30 -2.20 -21.93 2.40
N ILE A 31 -3.41 -21.42 2.59
CA ILE A 31 -3.66 -19.99 2.81
C ILE A 31 -3.11 -19.55 4.17
N GLN A 32 -3.24 -20.38 5.21
CA GLN A 32 -2.64 -20.13 6.51
C GLN A 32 -1.10 -20.08 6.41
N GLU A 33 -0.48 -21.00 5.68
CA GLU A 33 0.97 -20.99 5.46
C GLU A 33 1.43 -19.73 4.71
N LEU A 34 0.69 -19.32 3.68
CA LEU A 34 0.96 -18.09 2.94
C LEU A 34 0.84 -16.86 3.84
N ARG A 35 -0.20 -16.79 4.68
CA ARG A 35 -0.37 -15.71 5.65
C ARG A 35 0.82 -15.65 6.60
N ASP A 36 1.18 -16.78 7.21
CA ASP A 36 2.29 -16.85 8.16
C ASP A 36 3.63 -16.47 7.51
N ARG A 37 3.82 -16.86 6.24
CA ARG A 37 5.00 -16.45 5.45
C ARG A 37 5.02 -14.93 5.23
N VAL A 38 3.91 -14.32 4.84
CA VAL A 38 3.82 -12.86 4.66
C VAL A 38 4.06 -12.13 5.98
N THR A 39 3.50 -12.63 7.09
CA THR A 39 3.75 -12.09 8.43
C THR A 39 5.24 -12.13 8.77
N ARG A 40 5.92 -13.27 8.57
CA ARG A 40 7.37 -13.39 8.80
C ARG A 40 8.18 -12.40 7.96
N ILE A 41 7.85 -12.24 6.67
CA ILE A 41 8.52 -11.27 5.78
C ILE A 41 8.34 -9.85 6.32
N ARG A 42 7.13 -9.48 6.75
CA ARG A 42 6.84 -8.16 7.33
C ARG A 42 7.68 -7.93 8.57
N GLU A 43 7.67 -8.86 9.51
CA GLU A 43 8.43 -8.73 10.75
C GLU A 43 9.94 -8.63 10.51
N GLU A 44 10.47 -9.45 9.60
CA GLU A 44 11.88 -9.40 9.23
C GLU A 44 12.22 -8.05 8.58
N SER A 45 11.33 -7.54 7.75
CA SER A 45 11.50 -6.22 7.11
C SER A 45 11.50 -5.10 8.15
N VAL A 46 10.61 -5.14 9.14
CA VAL A 46 10.59 -4.16 10.25
C VAL A 46 11.86 -4.26 11.09
N ARG A 47 12.30 -5.47 11.45
CA ARG A 47 13.56 -5.68 12.20
C ARG A 47 14.79 -5.16 11.45
N ASN A 48 14.77 -5.17 10.12
CA ASN A 48 15.87 -4.74 9.26
C ASN A 48 15.62 -3.39 8.57
N MET A 49 14.66 -2.60 9.06
CA MET A 49 14.17 -1.39 8.38
C MET A 49 15.30 -0.44 7.99
N ASP A 50 16.23 -0.14 8.91
CA ASP A 50 17.33 0.78 8.65
C ASP A 50 18.23 0.33 7.50
N LYS A 51 18.52 -0.97 7.41
CA LYS A 51 19.31 -1.54 6.31
C LYS A 51 18.55 -1.40 5.00
N LEU A 52 17.26 -1.74 4.99
CA LEU A 52 16.40 -1.66 3.80
C LEU A 52 16.26 -0.22 3.31
N LEU A 53 16.06 0.75 4.20
CA LEU A 53 15.98 2.17 3.86
C LEU A 53 17.30 2.70 3.29
N ARG A 54 18.45 2.30 3.85
CA ARG A 54 19.76 2.66 3.28
C ARG A 54 19.95 2.09 1.87
N THR A 55 19.59 0.83 1.67
CA THR A 55 19.64 0.19 0.34
C THR A 55 18.71 0.90 -0.64
N ALA A 56 17.47 1.17 -0.25
CA ALA A 56 16.49 1.87 -1.07
C ALA A 56 16.98 3.27 -1.46
N ARG A 57 17.44 4.07 -0.49
CA ARG A 57 18.01 5.41 -0.74
C ARG A 57 19.14 5.32 -1.77
N LYS A 58 20.11 4.44 -1.54
CA LYS A 58 21.25 4.25 -2.45
C LYS A 58 20.77 3.93 -3.87
N THR A 59 19.96 2.89 -4.02
CA THR A 59 19.50 2.43 -5.34
C THR A 59 18.65 3.47 -6.05
N PHE A 60 17.74 4.17 -5.36
CA PHE A 60 16.96 5.25 -5.96
C PHE A 60 17.86 6.39 -6.44
N THR A 61 18.78 6.86 -5.59
CA THR A 61 19.69 7.94 -5.97
C THR A 61 20.61 7.55 -7.14
N GLU A 62 21.10 6.31 -7.19
CA GLU A 62 21.90 5.79 -8.32
C GLU A 62 21.14 5.75 -9.64
N ASN A 63 19.80 5.66 -9.59
CA ASN A 63 18.93 5.69 -10.76
C ASN A 63 18.33 7.08 -11.05
N GLY A 64 18.88 8.14 -10.44
CA GLY A 64 18.42 9.52 -10.68
C GLY A 64 17.07 9.85 -10.04
N VAL A 65 16.62 9.06 -9.04
CA VAL A 65 15.38 9.31 -8.30
C VAL A 65 15.71 10.05 -7.01
N GLU A 66 15.06 11.19 -6.78
CA GLU A 66 15.12 11.90 -5.51
C GLU A 66 14.44 11.10 -4.39
N PHE A 67 15.11 11.00 -3.24
CA PHE A 67 14.66 10.19 -2.12
C PHE A 67 14.54 11.02 -0.85
N HIS A 68 13.32 11.09 -0.31
CA HIS A 68 13.00 11.82 0.92
C HIS A 68 12.43 10.85 1.98
N LEU A 69 12.79 11.08 3.24
CA LEU A 69 12.14 10.46 4.40
C LEU A 69 11.45 11.56 5.18
N ALA A 70 10.24 11.27 5.64
CA ALA A 70 9.49 12.10 6.56
C ALA A 70 9.22 11.28 7.83
N ALA A 71 9.36 11.91 9.00
CA ALA A 71 9.09 11.31 10.29
C ALA A 71 7.58 11.16 10.53
N ASP A 72 6.78 12.08 9.99
CA ASP A 72 5.34 12.13 10.17
C ASP A 72 4.60 12.65 8.91
N ALA A 73 3.28 12.74 9.04
CA ALA A 73 2.40 13.17 7.94
C ALA A 73 2.59 14.65 7.58
N ASP A 74 2.85 15.52 8.56
CA ASP A 74 2.97 16.97 8.34
C ASP A 74 4.26 17.28 7.58
N GLU A 75 5.36 16.63 7.94
CA GLU A 75 6.62 16.70 7.21
C GLU A 75 6.48 16.13 5.79
N ALA A 76 5.79 15.00 5.63
CA ALA A 76 5.54 14.41 4.31
C ALA A 76 4.74 15.36 3.41
N CYS A 77 3.67 15.97 3.92
CA CYS A 77 2.87 16.95 3.19
C CYS A 77 3.72 18.16 2.78
N SER A 78 4.53 18.68 3.70
CA SER A 78 5.41 19.84 3.44
C SER A 78 6.43 19.55 2.34
N LEU A 79 7.07 18.37 2.37
CA LEU A 79 8.01 17.93 1.34
C LEU A 79 7.35 17.78 -0.03
N ILE A 80 6.21 17.07 -0.08
CA ILE A 80 5.50 16.85 -1.34
C ILE A 80 5.06 18.18 -1.95
N SER A 81 4.47 19.08 -1.14
CA SER A 81 4.04 20.40 -1.59
C SER A 81 5.21 21.24 -2.12
N GLY A 82 6.39 21.14 -1.50
CA GLY A 82 7.60 21.80 -1.99
C GLY A 82 8.09 21.24 -3.33
N ILE A 83 8.04 19.92 -3.51
CA ILE A 83 8.52 19.25 -4.73
C ILE A 83 7.63 19.54 -5.93
N VAL A 84 6.31 19.54 -5.74
CA VAL A 84 5.35 19.71 -6.86
C VAL A 84 4.93 21.16 -7.08
N ALA A 85 5.46 22.10 -6.30
CA ALA A 85 5.12 23.50 -6.41
C ALA A 85 5.53 24.05 -7.78
N GLY A 86 4.54 24.48 -8.57
CA GLY A 86 4.77 25.03 -9.92
C GLY A 86 4.72 23.99 -11.04
N GLU A 87 4.46 22.72 -10.72
CA GLU A 87 4.24 21.68 -11.73
C GLU A 87 2.79 21.71 -12.24
N ASP A 88 2.62 21.70 -13.57
CA ASP A 88 1.30 21.73 -14.21
C ASP A 88 0.52 20.41 -14.05
N ALA A 89 1.23 19.29 -13.89
CA ALA A 89 0.63 17.98 -13.76
C ALA A 89 1.45 17.05 -12.86
N VAL A 90 0.76 16.40 -11.91
CA VAL A 90 1.36 15.44 -10.98
C VAL A 90 0.75 14.07 -11.20
N ALA A 91 1.59 13.08 -11.52
CA ALA A 91 1.17 11.68 -11.64
C ALA A 91 1.68 10.86 -10.45
N LYS A 92 0.77 10.22 -9.72
CA LYS A 92 1.11 9.24 -8.68
C LYS A 92 1.30 7.87 -9.33
N SER A 93 2.47 7.25 -9.14
CA SER A 93 2.72 5.88 -9.62
C SER A 93 2.09 4.80 -8.73
N LYS A 94 2.42 4.76 -7.42
CA LYS A 94 1.78 3.88 -6.43
C LYS A 94 1.79 4.49 -5.04
N SER A 95 0.80 4.11 -4.22
CA SER A 95 0.71 4.46 -2.81
C SER A 95 0.19 3.24 -2.06
N ASN A 96 0.97 2.75 -1.10
CA ASN A 96 0.58 1.66 -0.23
C ASN A 96 0.37 2.24 1.17
N ALA A 97 -0.88 2.46 1.58
CA ALA A 97 -1.23 2.57 2.98
C ALA A 97 -1.60 1.15 3.43
N LEU A 98 -0.81 0.56 4.33
CA LEU A 98 -1.06 -0.80 4.82
C LEU A 98 -2.24 -0.75 5.80
N SER A 99 -3.46 -1.02 5.32
CA SER A 99 -4.49 -1.59 6.20
C SER A 99 -4.03 -2.99 6.61
N GLU A 100 -4.21 -3.36 7.87
CA GLU A 100 -3.86 -4.71 8.36
C GLU A 100 -4.48 -5.79 7.44
N ILE A 101 -3.68 -6.82 7.15
CA ILE A 101 -4.12 -8.04 6.47
C ILE A 101 -4.72 -8.97 7.51
#